data_AF-E9SBN0-F1
#
_entry.id   AF-E9SBN0-F1
#
_cell.length_a   1.000
_cell.length_b   1.000
_cell.length_c   1.000
_cell.angle_alpha   90.00
_cell.angle_beta   90.00
_cell.angle_gamma   90.00
#
_symmetry.space_group_name_H-M   'P 1'
#
loop_
_entity.id
_entity.type
_entity.pdbx_description
1 polymer ?
#
loop_
_entity_poly.entity_id
_entity_poly.type
_entity_poly.pdbx_seq_one_letter_code
_entity_poly.pdbx_strand_id
1 'polypeptide(L)'
;MPVFAVFSFSAFAEPLAPVLDDDAVTECVTSEEPQPEIPDDADKQISAPVWADVNGDDKFNVTDLSLVCAHVKGIKSLDDPSAADVSGDGKVNVIDVVKIAFAVKRQII
;
A
#
# COMPACT_ATOMS: atom_id res chain seq x y z
N MET A 1 -37.03 14.25 34.86
CA MET A 1 -36.09 15.38 34.68
C MET A 1 -34.68 14.80 34.50
N PRO A 2 -33.94 15.23 33.48
CA PRO A 2 -32.70 14.60 32.98
C PRO A 2 -31.47 15.00 33.81
N VAL A 3 -30.50 14.09 33.96
CA VAL A 3 -29.15 14.39 34.48
C VAL A 3 -28.21 14.45 33.28
N PHE A 4 -27.85 15.67 32.89
CA PHE A 4 -26.92 15.97 31.79
C PHE A 4 -25.48 15.63 32.18
N ALA A 5 -24.75 15.14 31.17
CA ALA A 5 -23.33 14.81 31.23
C ALA A 5 -22.48 16.03 31.58
N VAL A 6 -21.44 15.81 32.41
CA VAL A 6 -20.34 16.76 32.62
C VAL A 6 -19.06 16.07 32.13
N PHE A 7 -18.77 16.23 30.84
CA PHE A 7 -17.46 15.93 30.28
C PHE A 7 -16.52 17.08 30.69
N SER A 8 -15.68 16.84 31.68
CA SER A 8 -14.60 17.77 32.03
C SER A 8 -13.46 17.60 31.03
N PHE A 9 -13.56 18.28 29.89
CA PHE A 9 -12.45 18.45 28.95
C PHE A 9 -11.60 19.60 29.46
N SER A 10 -10.49 19.29 30.13
CA SER A 10 -9.57 20.31 30.65
C SER A 10 -8.88 21.04 29.49
N ALA A 11 -9.15 22.34 29.45
CA ALA A 11 -8.54 23.37 28.61
C ALA A 11 -7.04 23.16 28.32
N PHE A 12 -6.71 22.95 27.05
CA PHE A 12 -5.37 23.16 26.52
C PHE A 12 -5.32 24.60 25.99
N ALA A 13 -4.94 25.52 26.85
CA ALA A 13 -4.71 26.91 26.51
C ALA A 13 -3.21 27.13 26.32
N GLU A 14 -2.79 27.57 25.12
CA GLU A 14 -1.88 28.70 24.95
C GLU A 14 -1.77 29.12 23.46
N PRO A 15 -2.14 30.38 23.11
CA PRO A 15 -1.89 30.97 21.81
C PRO A 15 -0.69 31.93 21.89
N LEU A 16 0.38 31.66 21.16
CA LEU A 16 1.45 32.62 20.93
C LEU A 16 1.91 32.54 19.47
N ALA A 17 1.49 33.53 18.69
CA ALA A 17 2.04 33.79 17.36
C ALA A 17 3.39 34.52 17.52
N PRO A 18 4.48 34.02 16.91
CA PRO A 18 5.68 34.82 16.71
C PRO A 18 5.57 35.61 15.40
N VAL A 19 5.89 36.89 15.53
CA VAL A 19 5.95 37.95 14.52
C VAL A 19 6.98 37.59 13.45
N LEU A 20 6.66 37.97 12.21
CA LEU A 20 7.50 37.88 11.03
C LEU A 20 8.67 38.86 11.16
N ASP A 21 9.88 38.33 11.26
CA ASP A 21 11.09 39.09 10.94
C ASP A 21 11.42 38.81 9.46
N ASP A 22 11.01 39.73 8.60
CA ASP A 22 11.54 39.91 7.25
C ASP A 22 12.96 40.47 7.37
N ASP A 23 14.00 39.69 7.05
CA ASP A 23 15.23 40.18 6.43
C ASP A 23 16.25 39.05 6.15
N ALA A 24 16.96 39.20 5.04
CA ALA A 24 18.10 38.40 4.56
C ALA A 24 17.79 37.12 3.77
N VAL A 25 17.35 37.34 2.54
CA VAL A 25 17.75 36.57 1.36
C VAL A 25 19.25 36.22 1.43
N THR A 26 19.55 34.94 1.58
CA THR A 26 20.76 34.35 1.00
C THR A 26 20.35 33.04 0.35
N GLU A 27 20.34 33.09 -0.98
CA GLU A 27 20.18 31.95 -1.86
C GLU A 27 21.27 30.92 -1.57
N CYS A 28 20.93 29.83 -0.89
CA CYS A 28 21.63 28.57 -1.06
C CYS A 28 20.74 27.67 -1.90
N VAL A 29 20.91 27.87 -3.20
CA VAL A 29 20.79 26.89 -4.29
C VAL A 29 20.02 25.66 -3.87
N THR A 30 18.77 25.60 -4.34
CA THR A 30 17.95 24.40 -4.34
C THR A 30 18.85 23.22 -4.74
N SER A 31 19.22 22.40 -3.76
CA SER A 31 19.69 21.06 -4.06
C SER A 31 18.46 20.40 -4.61
N GLU A 32 18.32 20.43 -5.94
CA GLU A 32 17.39 19.57 -6.66
C GLU A 32 17.70 18.16 -6.16
N GLU A 33 16.87 17.70 -5.21
CA GLU A 33 16.81 16.28 -4.91
C GLU A 33 16.55 15.63 -6.26
N PRO A 34 17.46 14.75 -6.72
CA PRO A 34 17.31 14.15 -8.02
C PRO A 34 15.96 13.44 -7.99
N GLN A 35 15.02 13.98 -8.77
CA GLN A 35 13.81 13.27 -9.14
C GLN A 35 14.32 11.90 -9.59
N PRO A 36 13.87 10.78 -8.99
CA PRO A 36 14.21 9.49 -9.53
C PRO A 36 13.75 9.53 -10.97
N GLU A 37 14.70 9.56 -11.90
CA GLU A 37 14.43 9.48 -13.32
C GLU A 37 13.71 8.15 -13.48
N ILE A 38 12.39 8.19 -13.57
CA ILE A 38 11.60 7.04 -13.95
C ILE A 38 11.97 6.85 -15.42
N PRO A 39 12.70 5.78 -15.79
CA PRO A 39 13.04 5.58 -17.19
C PRO A 39 11.74 5.48 -18.00
N ASP A 40 11.57 6.38 -18.96
CA ASP A 40 10.40 6.51 -19.86
C ASP A 40 10.23 5.34 -20.85
N ASP A 41 10.97 4.24 -20.67
CA ASP A 41 11.01 3.08 -21.59
C ASP A 41 10.51 1.78 -20.92
N ALA A 42 9.50 1.88 -20.05
CA ALA A 42 8.89 0.71 -19.43
C ALA A 42 7.35 0.68 -19.56
N ASP A 43 6.84 1.06 -20.74
CA ASP A 43 5.62 0.43 -21.30
C ASP A 43 5.93 -1.02 -21.72
N LYS A 44 6.62 -1.74 -20.84
CA LYS A 44 6.58 -3.19 -20.86
C LYS A 44 5.16 -3.49 -20.41
N GLN A 45 4.26 -3.71 -21.38
CA GLN A 45 3.20 -4.70 -21.18
C GLN A 45 3.94 -5.96 -20.73
N ILE A 46 4.11 -6.08 -19.42
CA ILE A 46 4.64 -7.27 -18.78
C ILE A 46 3.57 -8.30 -19.11
N SER A 47 3.84 -9.11 -20.13
CA SER A 47 3.12 -10.33 -20.44
C SER A 47 2.77 -10.96 -19.10
N ALA A 48 1.48 -10.94 -18.77
CA ALA A 48 0.94 -11.18 -17.44
C ALA A 48 1.71 -12.34 -16.84
N PRO A 49 2.49 -12.08 -15.81
CA PRO A 49 3.40 -13.11 -15.40
C PRO A 49 2.53 -14.16 -14.72
N VAL A 50 2.68 -15.41 -15.14
CA VAL A 50 1.98 -16.59 -14.61
C VAL A 50 2.49 -16.92 -13.19
N TRP A 51 2.71 -15.89 -12.39
CA TRP A 51 2.95 -15.97 -10.95
C TRP A 51 1.71 -15.43 -10.26
N ALA A 52 1.21 -16.16 -9.26
CA ALA A 52 -0.01 -15.88 -8.50
C ALA A 52 -1.36 -16.23 -9.17
N ASP A 53 -1.38 -17.08 -10.20
CA ASP A 53 -2.59 -17.85 -10.52
C ASP A 53 -2.71 -19.01 -9.51
N VAL A 54 -3.73 -18.93 -8.67
CA VAL A 54 -3.97 -19.89 -7.58
C VAL A 54 -5.01 -20.93 -7.97
N ASN A 55 -5.78 -20.68 -9.04
CA ASN A 55 -6.84 -21.57 -9.48
C ASN A 55 -6.50 -22.32 -10.78
N GLY A 56 -5.45 -21.93 -11.48
CA GLY A 56 -4.94 -22.59 -12.68
C GLY A 56 -5.78 -22.30 -13.93
N ASP A 57 -6.45 -21.15 -13.99
CA ASP A 57 -7.29 -20.73 -15.12
C ASP A 57 -6.57 -19.81 -16.12
N ASP A 58 -5.25 -19.64 -15.97
CA ASP A 58 -4.39 -18.77 -16.77
C ASP A 58 -4.82 -17.29 -16.70
N LYS A 59 -5.66 -16.92 -15.73
CA LYS A 59 -6.14 -15.56 -15.51
C LYS A 59 -5.77 -15.12 -14.12
N PHE A 60 -5.34 -13.88 -14.03
CA PHE A 60 -5.00 -13.26 -12.77
C PHE A 60 -6.06 -12.22 -12.42
N ASN A 61 -6.91 -12.51 -11.44
CA ASN A 61 -8.00 -11.62 -11.04
C ASN A 61 -8.23 -11.57 -9.52
N VAL A 62 -9.23 -10.81 -9.09
CA VAL A 62 -9.66 -10.73 -7.68
C VAL A 62 -10.14 -12.07 -7.08
N THR A 63 -10.52 -13.06 -7.90
CA THR A 63 -10.79 -14.43 -7.46
C THR A 63 -9.54 -15.03 -6.83
N ASP A 64 -8.38 -14.88 -7.45
CA ASP A 64 -7.13 -15.46 -6.94
C ASP A 64 -6.73 -14.78 -5.63
N LEU A 65 -6.89 -13.46 -5.55
CA LEU A 65 -6.74 -12.70 -4.31
C LEU A 65 -7.64 -13.24 -3.19
N SER A 66 -8.90 -13.57 -3.51
CA SER A 66 -9.86 -14.09 -2.53
C SER A 66 -9.49 -15.48 -2.01
N LEU A 67 -8.90 -16.33 -2.87
CA LEU A 67 -8.42 -17.65 -2.51
C LEU A 67 -7.21 -17.57 -1.57
N VAL A 68 -6.25 -16.69 -1.86
CA VAL A 68 -5.11 -16.42 -0.97
C VAL A 68 -5.59 -15.89 0.38
N CYS A 69 -6.55 -14.97 0.40
CA CYS A 69 -7.13 -14.48 1.64
C CYS A 69 -7.82 -15.59 2.45
N ALA A 70 -8.54 -16.50 1.78
CA ALA A 70 -9.18 -17.64 2.42
C ALA A 70 -8.15 -18.59 3.04
N HIS A 71 -6.98 -18.75 2.41
CA HIS A 71 -5.87 -19.53 2.94
C HIS A 71 -5.22 -18.89 4.15
N VAL A 72 -4.89 -17.60 4.08
CA VAL A 72 -4.32 -16.83 5.21
C VAL A 72 -5.28 -16.86 6.41
N LYS A 73 -6.59 -16.85 6.17
CA LYS A 73 -7.62 -16.95 7.21
C LYS A 73 -7.86 -18.38 7.71
N GLY A 74 -7.31 -19.40 7.07
CA GLY A 74 -7.50 -20.81 7.42
C GLY A 74 -8.87 -21.38 7.06
N ILE A 75 -9.59 -20.74 6.13
CA ILE A 75 -10.92 -21.20 5.67
C ILE A 75 -10.79 -22.26 4.59
N LYS A 76 -9.86 -22.06 3.64
CA LYS A 76 -9.66 -22.94 2.50
C LYS A 76 -8.18 -23.15 2.26
N SER A 77 -7.74 -24.40 2.24
CA SER A 77 -6.37 -24.75 1.84
C SER A 77 -6.23 -24.65 0.32
N LEU A 78 -5.07 -24.17 -0.11
CA LEU A 78 -4.70 -24.13 -1.53
C LEU A 78 -4.01 -25.44 -1.90
N ASP A 79 -4.21 -25.88 -3.14
CA ASP A 79 -3.51 -27.04 -3.68
C ASP A 79 -2.03 -26.70 -3.93
N ASP A 80 -1.74 -25.49 -4.42
CA ASP A 80 -0.39 -25.01 -4.69
C ASP A 80 -0.04 -23.75 -3.87
N PRO A 81 0.47 -23.89 -2.63
CA PRO A 81 0.86 -22.75 -1.81
C PRO A 81 2.05 -21.98 -2.39
N SER A 82 2.89 -22.64 -3.20
CA SER A 82 4.05 -22.03 -3.86
C SER A 82 3.64 -20.98 -4.90
N ALA A 83 2.46 -21.11 -5.51
CA ALA A 83 1.95 -20.11 -6.46
C ALA A 83 1.48 -18.84 -5.74
N ALA A 84 1.03 -18.97 -4.48
CA ALA A 84 0.54 -17.86 -3.67
C ALA A 84 1.67 -17.07 -2.97
N ASP A 85 2.86 -17.65 -2.81
CA ASP A 85 4.03 -16.98 -2.24
C ASP A 85 4.73 -16.09 -3.29
N VAL A 86 4.24 -14.87 -3.43
CA VAL A 86 4.84 -13.83 -4.29
C VAL A 86 6.02 -13.13 -3.61
N SER A 87 6.19 -13.30 -2.31
CA SER A 87 7.32 -12.75 -1.57
C SER A 87 8.58 -13.60 -1.69
N GLY A 88 8.44 -14.90 -1.96
CA GLY A 88 9.53 -15.86 -2.03
C GLY A 88 10.13 -16.20 -0.67
N ASP A 89 9.36 -16.01 0.41
CA ASP A 89 9.82 -16.27 1.78
C ASP A 89 9.42 -17.67 2.30
N GLY A 90 8.71 -18.44 1.47
CA GLY A 90 8.19 -19.76 1.76
C GLY A 90 6.92 -19.76 2.62
N LYS A 91 6.29 -18.61 2.86
CA LYS A 91 5.12 -18.46 3.73
C LYS A 91 4.07 -17.55 3.12
N VAL A 92 2.86 -18.05 2.97
CA VAL A 92 1.73 -17.25 2.49
C VAL A 92 1.17 -16.37 3.62
N ASN A 93 1.43 -15.07 3.53
CA ASN A 93 1.05 -14.06 4.52
C ASN A 93 0.23 -12.91 3.90
N VAL A 94 -0.14 -11.93 4.71
CA VAL A 94 -0.81 -10.69 4.25
C VAL A 94 0.08 -9.87 3.31
N ILE A 95 1.40 -10.02 3.40
CA ILE A 95 2.35 -9.36 2.49
C ILE A 95 2.09 -9.81 1.04
N ASP A 96 1.84 -11.10 0.83
CA ASP A 96 1.54 -11.68 -0.48
C ASP A 96 0.21 -11.14 -1.03
N VAL A 97 -0.81 -11.06 -0.17
CA VAL A 97 -2.13 -10.49 -0.51
C VAL A 97 -1.99 -9.05 -1.03
N VAL A 98 -1.15 -8.23 -0.39
CA VAL A 98 -0.93 -6.83 -0.81
C VAL A 98 -0.21 -6.76 -2.16
N LYS A 99 0.80 -7.61 -2.38
CA LYS A 99 1.54 -7.68 -3.66
C LYS A 99 0.62 -8.11 -4.82
N ILE A 100 -0.22 -9.13 -4.59
CA ILE A 100 -1.23 -9.59 -5.55
C ILE A 100 -2.21 -8.46 -5.86
N ALA A 101 -2.76 -7.80 -4.84
CA ALA A 101 -3.71 -6.70 -5.02
C ALA A 101 -3.10 -5.53 -5.82
N PHE A 102 -1.83 -5.19 -5.57
CA PHE A 102 -1.12 -4.18 -6.34
C PHE A 102 -0.96 -4.60 -7.81
N ALA A 103 -0.56 -5.85 -8.07
CA ALA A 103 -0.42 -6.37 -9.42
C ALA A 103 -1.77 -6.35 -10.18
N VAL A 104 -2.88 -6.77 -9.54
CA VAL A 104 -4.22 -6.73 -10.14
C VAL A 104 -4.60 -5.29 -10.51
N LYS A 105 -4.33 -4.34 -9.60
CA LYS A 105 -4.62 -2.93 -9.85
C LYS A 105 -3.77 -2.36 -10.99
N ARG A 106 -2.49 -2.70 -11.07
CA ARG A 106 -1.58 -2.21 -12.12
C ARG A 106 -1.93 -2.74 -13.51
N GLN A 107 -2.56 -3.92 -13.62
CA GLN A 107 -3.00 -4.45 -14.92
C GLN A 107 -4.19 -3.68 -15.54
N ILE A 108 -4.84 -2.79 -14.78
CA ILE A 108 -6.08 -2.10 -15.19
C ILE A 108 -5.80 -0.63 -15.61
N ILE A 109 -4.59 -0.10 -15.43
CA ILE A 109 -4.24 1.31 -15.66
C ILE A 109 -3.12 1.39 -16.70
#